data_AF-A0A8B9H9J4-F1
#
_entry.id   AF-A0A8B9H9J4-F1
#
_cell.length_a   1.000
_cell.length_b   1.000
_cell.length_c   1.000
_cell.angle_alpha   90.00
_cell.angle_beta   90.00
_cell.angle_gamma   90.00
#
_symmetry.space_group_name_H-M   'P 1'
#
loop_
_entity.id
_entity.type
_entity.pdbx_description
1 polymer ?
#
loop_
_entity_poly.entity_id
_entity_poly.type
_entity_poly.pdbx_seq_one_letter_code
_entity_poly.pdbx_strand_id
1 'polypeptide(L)'
;MQVSFACTDHGLKAPRTTEPSKQNTASPNTASAARARFRTVALIARSLGSFTHRHHISLKESTGKLTGMKYRYRTWVTFGGQISDEVAEQIMTIAYENGVNLFDTAEVYSAGKRSSLVITTKLYWGGKLQLEYVDVVFANRPDNNTPMEEIVRAMTHAINQGMAMYWGTSRWTAMEIMEAYSVARQFNLIPPVCEQAEYHFFQRDKVEVQMPELYHKIGVGVVSWSPLACGIITGKYENGVPESSRAAMKSYQWLKDKIVSEDGRKQQAKLKELRHIAEKLSCTLPQLAVAWCLRNEGVSSVLLGTSNPAQLRENLGAIQVLPKITPHIATEIDKLLGNKPHSKKDYHH
;
A
#
# COMPACT_ATOMS: atom_id res chain seq x y z
N MET A 1 -6.88 8.47 -6.81
CA MET A 1 -7.04 7.31 -5.92
C MET A 1 -7.25 6.08 -6.79
N GLN A 2 -6.64 4.95 -6.44
CA GLN A 2 -6.76 3.71 -7.19
C GLN A 2 -6.84 2.51 -6.23
N VAL A 3 -7.07 1.32 -6.80
CA VAL A 3 -7.08 0.02 -6.13
C VAL A 3 -5.97 -0.84 -6.76
N SER A 4 -5.36 -1.74 -6.01
CA SER A 4 -4.14 -2.48 -6.39
C SER A 4 -4.05 -3.84 -5.66
N PHE A 5 -2.95 -4.59 -5.76
CA PHE A 5 -2.76 -5.89 -5.08
C PHE A 5 -1.33 -6.08 -4.55
N ALA A 6 -1.13 -6.72 -3.38
CA ALA A 6 0.19 -6.96 -2.73
C ALA A 6 0.43 -8.43 -2.32
N CYS A 7 1.61 -8.75 -1.74
CA CYS A 7 2.27 -10.08 -1.79
C CYS A 7 3.02 -10.64 -0.49
N THR A 8 3.70 -11.81 -0.52
CA THR A 8 3.88 -12.90 0.54
C THR A 8 4.44 -12.66 2.00
N ASP A 9 4.48 -13.77 2.78
CA ASP A 9 5.31 -14.13 3.97
C ASP A 9 6.85 -13.94 3.79
N HIS A 10 7.78 -13.98 4.78
CA HIS A 10 7.80 -13.93 6.28
C HIS A 10 9.18 -13.34 6.74
N GLY A 11 9.77 -13.43 7.97
CA GLY A 11 9.46 -14.02 9.30
C GLY A 11 10.64 -13.88 10.32
N LEU A 12 10.51 -14.46 11.54
CA LEU A 12 11.47 -14.50 12.69
C LEU A 12 11.98 -13.15 13.31
N LYS A 13 12.69 -13.24 14.46
CA LYS A 13 12.69 -12.25 15.59
C LYS A 13 14.01 -11.47 15.79
N ALA A 14 13.95 -10.36 16.53
CA ALA A 14 15.09 -9.55 17.01
C ALA A 14 14.85 -8.96 18.42
N PRO A 15 15.89 -8.50 19.15
CA PRO A 15 15.75 -7.72 20.39
C PRO A 15 16.45 -6.33 20.39
N ARG A 16 15.66 -5.30 20.76
CA ARG A 16 15.91 -4.15 21.68
C ARG A 16 17.33 -3.82 22.21
N THR A 17 17.73 -2.60 22.59
CA THR A 17 17.31 -1.16 22.45
C THR A 17 18.28 -0.28 23.27
N THR A 18 18.54 0.99 22.91
CA THR A 18 18.44 2.17 23.84
C THR A 18 18.70 3.52 23.12
N GLU A 19 18.33 4.62 23.79
CA GLU A 19 18.36 6.05 23.36
C GLU A 19 19.18 6.88 24.41
N PRO A 20 19.35 8.24 24.43
CA PRO A 20 18.34 9.27 24.08
C PRO A 20 18.77 10.69 23.56
N SER A 21 17.79 11.44 23.02
CA SER A 21 17.61 12.93 23.14
C SER A 21 18.61 13.91 22.46
N LYS A 22 18.33 15.23 22.23
CA LYS A 22 17.12 16.09 22.06
C LYS A 22 17.57 17.51 21.59
N GLN A 23 16.75 18.26 20.84
CA GLN A 23 16.32 19.69 21.05
C GLN A 23 15.71 20.34 19.78
N ASN A 24 15.17 21.57 19.89
CA ASN A 24 14.22 22.21 18.96
C ASN A 24 14.76 23.50 18.29
N THR A 25 14.11 23.99 17.21
CA THR A 25 13.38 25.29 17.23
C THR A 25 12.69 25.69 15.89
N ALA A 26 11.58 26.44 16.04
CA ALA A 26 11.00 27.43 15.11
C ALA A 26 10.49 27.03 13.69
N SER A 27 9.58 27.86 13.15
CA SER A 27 8.95 27.77 11.82
C SER A 27 8.20 29.07 11.48
N PRO A 28 7.98 29.41 10.20
CA PRO A 28 6.83 30.27 9.86
C PRO A 28 6.05 29.91 8.57
N ASN A 29 4.73 30.14 8.67
CA ASN A 29 3.75 30.51 7.62
C ASN A 29 3.40 29.56 6.46
N THR A 30 2.09 29.33 6.32
CA THR A 30 1.45 28.31 5.47
C THR A 30 1.01 28.80 4.08
N ALA A 31 0.94 30.12 3.84
CA ALA A 31 0.38 30.69 2.61
C ALA A 31 1.19 30.38 1.33
N SER A 32 2.50 30.13 1.45
CA SER A 32 3.36 29.75 0.31
C SER A 32 3.06 28.34 -0.21
N ALA A 33 2.62 27.42 0.66
CA ALA A 33 2.44 26.00 0.35
C ALA A 33 1.40 25.76 -0.75
N ALA A 34 0.34 26.57 -0.82
CA ALA A 34 -0.68 26.47 -1.87
C ALA A 34 -0.11 26.73 -3.28
N ARG A 35 0.81 27.70 -3.43
CA ARG A 35 1.50 27.99 -4.69
C ARG A 35 2.58 26.95 -5.03
N ALA A 36 3.19 26.31 -4.02
CA ALA A 36 4.13 25.21 -4.23
C ALA A 36 3.45 23.96 -4.82
N ARG A 37 2.27 23.57 -4.31
CA ARG A 37 1.50 22.38 -4.74
C ARG A 37 1.30 22.32 -6.26
N PHE A 38 0.86 23.43 -6.88
CA PHE A 38 0.65 23.50 -8.33
C PHE A 38 1.94 23.37 -9.15
N ARG A 39 3.08 23.89 -8.66
CA ARG A 39 4.37 23.78 -9.36
C ARG A 39 4.90 22.35 -9.40
N THR A 40 4.78 21.59 -8.30
CA THR A 40 5.27 20.20 -8.26
C THR A 40 4.49 19.28 -9.21
N VAL A 41 3.16 19.39 -9.24
CA VAL A 41 2.33 18.59 -10.17
C VAL A 41 2.64 18.96 -11.63
N ALA A 42 2.81 20.24 -11.95
CA ALA A 42 3.19 20.70 -13.29
C ALA A 42 4.59 20.23 -13.71
N LEU A 43 5.54 20.10 -12.78
CA LEU A 43 6.87 19.55 -13.05
C LEU A 43 6.82 18.04 -13.36
N ILE A 44 6.06 17.26 -12.59
CA ILE A 44 5.87 15.82 -12.84
C ILE A 44 5.19 15.60 -14.20
N ALA A 45 4.13 16.36 -14.50
CA ALA A 45 3.45 16.31 -15.80
C ALA A 45 4.35 16.70 -16.99
N ARG A 46 5.21 17.72 -16.83
CA ARG A 46 6.22 18.07 -17.84
C ARG A 46 7.29 16.99 -18.01
N SER A 47 7.71 16.34 -16.93
CA SER A 47 8.66 15.21 -16.99
C SER A 47 8.07 14.07 -17.83
N LEU A 48 6.83 13.65 -17.52
CA LEU A 48 6.07 12.65 -18.28
C LEU A 48 5.94 13.03 -19.76
N GLY A 49 5.58 14.28 -20.08
CA GLY A 49 5.47 14.76 -21.46
C GLY A 49 6.81 14.76 -22.22
N SER A 50 7.93 15.02 -21.54
CA SER A 50 9.26 14.91 -22.16
C SER A 50 9.72 13.47 -22.36
N PHE A 51 9.27 12.55 -21.51
CA PHE A 51 9.58 11.12 -21.58
C PHE A 51 8.84 10.44 -22.74
N THR A 52 7.52 10.65 -22.87
CA THR A 52 6.73 10.07 -23.97
C THR A 52 7.23 10.53 -25.34
N HIS A 53 7.58 11.82 -25.49
CA HIS A 53 8.13 12.37 -26.72
C HIS A 53 9.54 11.83 -27.04
N ARG A 54 10.34 11.44 -26.04
CA ARG A 54 11.68 10.86 -26.23
C ARG A 54 11.65 9.39 -26.65
N HIS A 55 10.58 8.66 -26.33
CA HIS A 55 10.45 7.22 -26.60
C HIS A 55 9.39 6.87 -27.65
N HIS A 56 8.80 7.87 -28.33
CA HIS A 56 7.76 7.70 -29.36
C HIS A 56 6.49 6.95 -28.92
N ILE A 57 6.21 6.86 -27.62
CA ILE A 57 5.04 6.16 -27.10
C ILE A 57 3.81 7.06 -27.16
N SER A 58 2.84 6.72 -28.01
CA SER A 58 1.55 7.40 -28.04
C SER A 58 0.69 7.04 -26.81
N LEU A 59 0.21 8.06 -26.09
CA LEU A 59 -0.68 7.90 -24.94
C LEU A 59 -1.99 7.13 -25.28
N LYS A 60 -2.34 7.12 -26.58
CA LYS A 60 -3.54 6.46 -27.13
C LYS A 60 -3.31 5.00 -27.52
N GLU A 61 -2.06 4.57 -27.67
CA GLU A 61 -1.70 3.18 -27.96
C GLU A 61 -1.53 2.37 -26.67
N SER A 62 -1.03 3.01 -25.60
CA SER A 62 -0.97 2.44 -24.25
C SER A 62 -2.34 2.11 -23.62
N THR A 63 -3.45 2.52 -24.23
CA THR A 63 -4.81 2.42 -23.67
C THR A 63 -5.79 1.60 -24.50
N GLY A 64 -5.37 0.88 -25.55
CA GLY A 64 -6.33 0.09 -26.33
C GLY A 64 -5.78 -0.90 -27.36
N LYS A 65 -5.76 -2.20 -26.97
CA LYS A 65 -6.23 -3.32 -27.83
C LYS A 65 -6.41 -4.62 -27.02
N LEU A 66 -7.41 -5.38 -27.46
CA LEU A 66 -7.77 -6.78 -27.19
C LEU A 66 -6.85 -7.58 -26.25
N THR A 67 -7.43 -8.10 -25.16
CA THR A 67 -6.79 -8.92 -24.13
C THR A 67 -6.50 -10.35 -24.58
N GLY A 68 -5.57 -10.52 -25.52
CA GLY A 68 -4.92 -11.80 -25.84
C GLY A 68 -3.97 -12.28 -24.73
N MET A 69 -4.39 -12.17 -23.46
CA MET A 69 -3.55 -12.33 -22.28
C MET A 69 -3.21 -13.80 -22.01
N LYS A 70 -1.91 -14.11 -21.93
CA LYS A 70 -1.36 -15.35 -21.36
C LYS A 70 -0.24 -14.96 -20.40
N TYR A 71 -0.61 -14.51 -19.20
CA TYR A 71 0.30 -13.85 -18.27
C TYR A 71 0.31 -14.54 -16.91
N ARG A 72 1.40 -15.29 -16.65
CA ARG A 72 1.68 -15.88 -15.32
C ARG A 72 2.34 -14.83 -14.41
N TYR A 73 1.81 -14.67 -13.21
CA TYR A 73 2.31 -13.83 -12.11
C TYR A 73 1.85 -14.40 -10.76
N ARG A 74 2.54 -14.07 -9.64
CA ARG A 74 2.29 -14.66 -8.30
C ARG A 74 2.26 -13.64 -7.15
N THR A 75 1.40 -13.87 -6.12
CA THR A 75 0.90 -12.83 -5.18
C THR A 75 0.51 -13.29 -3.74
N TRP A 76 -0.01 -12.42 -2.84
CA TRP A 76 -0.02 -12.68 -1.37
C TRP A 76 -0.88 -13.85 -0.98
N VAL A 77 -0.22 -14.93 -0.53
CA VAL A 77 -0.83 -16.21 -0.11
C VAL A 77 -1.49 -16.93 -1.28
N THR A 78 -1.87 -16.22 -2.33
CA THR A 78 -2.92 -16.59 -3.26
C THR A 78 -2.31 -17.15 -4.52
N PHE A 79 -1.93 -16.32 -5.49
CA PHE A 79 -1.46 -16.80 -6.78
C PHE A 79 -0.16 -17.60 -6.58
N GLY A 80 -0.17 -18.89 -6.89
CA GLY A 80 0.98 -19.77 -6.72
C GLY A 80 1.19 -20.34 -5.31
N GLY A 81 0.24 -20.11 -4.40
CA GLY A 81 0.17 -20.76 -3.08
C GLY A 81 -1.21 -21.39 -2.87
N GLN A 82 -2.16 -20.60 -2.37
CA GLN A 82 -3.54 -21.00 -2.07
C GLN A 82 -4.41 -21.21 -3.32
N ILE A 83 -4.09 -20.56 -4.44
CA ILE A 83 -4.90 -20.60 -5.67
C ILE A 83 -4.04 -20.97 -6.89
N SER A 84 -4.65 -21.66 -7.84
CA SER A 84 -3.98 -22.09 -9.08
C SER A 84 -3.74 -20.92 -10.04
N ASP A 85 -2.86 -21.13 -11.03
CA ASP A 85 -2.47 -20.09 -11.98
C ASP A 85 -3.65 -19.64 -12.86
N GLU A 86 -4.69 -20.45 -13.05
CA GLU A 86 -5.91 -20.07 -13.78
C GLU A 86 -6.79 -19.09 -12.98
N VAL A 87 -6.90 -19.29 -11.66
CA VAL A 87 -7.63 -18.36 -10.78
C VAL A 87 -6.84 -17.07 -10.60
N ALA A 88 -5.51 -17.15 -10.61
CA ALA A 88 -4.61 -15.99 -10.65
C ALA A 88 -4.83 -15.14 -11.92
N GLU A 89 -4.83 -15.78 -13.10
CA GLU A 89 -5.09 -15.12 -14.39
C GLU A 89 -6.48 -14.46 -14.41
N GLN A 90 -7.53 -15.16 -13.95
CA GLN A 90 -8.87 -14.58 -13.82
C GLN A 90 -8.93 -13.32 -12.94
N ILE A 91 -8.24 -13.32 -11.79
CA ILE A 91 -8.22 -12.17 -10.88
C ILE A 91 -7.47 -10.99 -11.52
N MET A 92 -6.38 -11.22 -12.25
CA MET A 92 -5.68 -10.16 -12.99
C MET A 92 -6.51 -9.58 -14.14
N THR A 93 -7.17 -10.43 -14.93
CA THR A 93 -8.04 -9.99 -16.03
C THR A 93 -9.18 -9.12 -15.51
N ILE A 94 -9.90 -9.58 -14.46
CA ILE A 94 -10.97 -8.78 -13.83
C ILE A 94 -10.45 -7.44 -13.30
N ALA A 95 -9.27 -7.43 -12.67
CA ALA A 95 -8.67 -6.21 -12.16
C ALA A 95 -8.37 -5.21 -13.29
N TYR A 96 -7.72 -5.67 -14.36
CA TYR A 96 -7.33 -4.85 -15.51
C TYR A 96 -8.55 -4.32 -16.28
N GLU A 97 -9.56 -5.17 -16.52
CA GLU A 97 -10.83 -4.78 -17.14
C GLU A 97 -11.61 -3.73 -16.32
N ASN A 98 -11.39 -3.67 -15.01
CA ASN A 98 -11.95 -2.65 -14.11
C ASN A 98 -11.01 -1.45 -13.88
N GLY A 99 -9.96 -1.27 -14.70
CA GLY A 99 -9.08 -0.11 -14.68
C GLY A 99 -8.00 -0.11 -13.58
N VAL A 100 -7.75 -1.24 -12.92
CA VAL A 100 -6.54 -1.40 -12.09
C VAL A 100 -5.33 -1.58 -13.01
N ASN A 101 -4.36 -0.68 -12.90
CA ASN A 101 -3.07 -0.83 -13.57
C ASN A 101 -1.88 -1.02 -12.60
N LEU A 102 -2.06 -0.82 -11.29
CA LEU A 102 -1.00 -1.00 -10.29
C LEU A 102 -1.07 -2.39 -9.63
N PHE A 103 -0.02 -3.19 -9.85
CA PHE A 103 0.14 -4.55 -9.34
C PHE A 103 1.49 -4.65 -8.60
N ASP A 104 1.46 -4.86 -7.28
CA ASP A 104 2.66 -5.08 -6.47
C ASP A 104 2.99 -6.57 -6.38
N THR A 105 4.28 -6.87 -6.40
CA THR A 105 4.88 -8.17 -6.10
C THR A 105 6.25 -7.96 -5.44
N ALA A 106 7.12 -8.97 -5.41
CA ALA A 106 8.48 -8.95 -4.91
C ALA A 106 9.19 -10.21 -5.38
N GLU A 107 10.50 -10.21 -5.23
CA GLU A 107 11.33 -11.30 -5.71
C GLU A 107 11.19 -12.60 -4.90
N VAL A 108 10.85 -12.50 -3.59
CA VAL A 108 10.44 -13.63 -2.73
C VAL A 108 9.17 -14.33 -3.29
N TYR A 109 8.44 -13.69 -4.20
CA TYR A 109 7.09 -14.07 -4.62
C TYR A 109 7.00 -14.63 -6.05
N SER A 110 7.89 -14.20 -6.96
CA SER A 110 8.27 -14.71 -8.30
C SER A 110 7.25 -15.57 -9.11
N ALA A 111 6.94 -15.28 -10.39
CA ALA A 111 7.53 -14.38 -11.39
C ALA A 111 6.57 -14.13 -12.58
N GLY A 112 6.88 -13.21 -13.51
CA GLY A 112 6.03 -12.96 -14.70
C GLY A 112 6.55 -12.01 -15.80
N LYS A 113 5.75 -11.84 -16.88
CA LYS A 113 6.08 -11.16 -18.17
C LYS A 113 5.21 -9.92 -18.52
N ARG A 114 5.80 -8.94 -19.22
CA ARG A 114 5.37 -7.53 -19.43
C ARG A 114 4.12 -7.25 -20.30
N SER A 115 3.34 -6.23 -19.93
CA SER A 115 2.92 -5.05 -20.76
C SER A 115 1.86 -4.19 -20.04
N SER A 116 1.67 -2.92 -20.45
CA SER A 116 0.65 -1.91 -20.01
C SER A 116 0.42 -1.60 -18.51
N LEU A 117 1.02 -2.36 -17.59
CA LEU A 117 0.84 -2.24 -16.15
C LEU A 117 1.92 -1.37 -15.48
N VAL A 118 1.55 -0.74 -14.36
CA VAL A 118 2.48 -0.24 -13.34
C VAL A 118 2.81 -1.43 -12.43
N ILE A 119 3.98 -2.03 -12.63
CA ILE A 119 4.41 -3.21 -11.86
C ILE A 119 5.38 -2.75 -10.78
N THR A 120 5.07 -3.03 -9.52
CA THR A 120 6.00 -2.76 -8.41
C THR A 120 6.57 -4.05 -7.86
N THR A 121 7.84 -4.04 -7.47
CA THR A 121 8.50 -5.20 -6.87
C THR A 121 9.26 -4.79 -5.61
N LYS A 122 9.24 -5.61 -4.57
CA LYS A 122 10.14 -5.45 -3.41
C LYS A 122 11.40 -6.28 -3.58
N LEU A 123 12.55 -5.74 -3.16
CA LEU A 123 13.81 -6.47 -3.05
C LEU A 123 14.11 -6.78 -1.58
N TYR A 124 14.59 -7.99 -1.32
CA TYR A 124 15.20 -8.42 -0.06
C TYR A 124 15.95 -9.79 -0.08
N TRP A 125 15.78 -10.66 -1.09
CA TRP A 125 16.29 -12.05 -1.05
C TRP A 125 16.64 -12.73 -2.41
N GLY A 126 16.58 -12.03 -3.54
CA GLY A 126 16.95 -12.54 -4.86
C GLY A 126 15.85 -13.33 -5.61
N GLY A 127 15.40 -12.81 -6.75
CA GLY A 127 14.44 -13.49 -7.64
C GLY A 127 14.26 -12.77 -8.99
N LYS A 128 13.67 -13.46 -9.98
CA LYS A 128 13.64 -12.97 -11.38
C LYS A 128 12.23 -12.71 -11.89
N LEU A 129 11.92 -11.45 -12.19
CA LEU A 129 10.84 -11.11 -13.12
C LEU A 129 11.33 -11.24 -14.57
N GLN A 130 10.45 -11.60 -15.50
CA GLN A 130 10.75 -11.59 -16.95
C GLN A 130 10.37 -10.24 -17.55
N LEU A 131 10.94 -9.20 -16.95
CA LEU A 131 10.77 -7.78 -17.29
C LEU A 131 12.16 -7.16 -17.47
N GLU A 132 12.26 -6.18 -18.36
CA GLU A 132 13.45 -5.30 -18.44
C GLU A 132 13.51 -4.33 -17.26
N TYR A 133 12.36 -3.88 -16.76
CA TYR A 133 12.24 -2.94 -15.65
C TYR A 133 10.98 -3.15 -14.82
N VAL A 134 10.94 -2.56 -13.62
CA VAL A 134 9.73 -2.35 -12.80
C VAL A 134 9.45 -0.85 -12.61
N ASP A 135 8.19 -0.45 -12.45
CA ASP A 135 7.85 0.96 -12.32
C ASP A 135 8.24 1.52 -10.95
N VAL A 136 8.11 0.73 -9.88
CA VAL A 136 8.68 1.07 -8.56
C VAL A 136 9.35 -0.14 -7.93
N VAL A 137 10.62 -0.01 -7.57
CA VAL A 137 11.34 -0.98 -6.74
C VAL A 137 11.28 -0.58 -5.26
N PHE A 138 11.02 -1.53 -4.36
CA PHE A 138 10.76 -1.26 -2.94
C PHE A 138 11.78 -1.91 -2.02
N ALA A 139 12.33 -1.17 -1.06
CA ALA A 139 12.98 -1.76 0.10
C ALA A 139 11.91 -2.40 1.01
N ASN A 140 11.81 -3.73 1.03
CA ASN A 140 10.68 -4.47 1.64
C ASN A 140 10.49 -4.21 3.15
N ARG A 141 11.61 -3.97 3.85
CA ARG A 141 11.74 -3.56 5.25
C ARG A 141 13.02 -2.72 5.40
N PRO A 142 13.27 -2.04 6.53
CA PRO A 142 14.60 -1.53 6.84
C PRO A 142 15.62 -2.67 6.94
N ASP A 143 16.88 -2.41 6.62
CA ASP A 143 17.98 -3.30 6.96
C ASP A 143 19.01 -2.58 7.82
N ASN A 144 19.09 -2.96 9.10
CA ASN A 144 19.94 -2.32 10.09
C ASN A 144 21.43 -2.69 9.92
N ASN A 145 21.77 -3.57 8.97
CA ASN A 145 23.15 -3.99 8.70
C ASN A 145 23.77 -3.25 7.51
N THR A 146 22.98 -2.51 6.72
CA THR A 146 23.42 -1.80 5.51
C THR A 146 23.29 -0.29 5.73
N PRO A 147 24.36 0.52 5.58
CA PRO A 147 24.27 1.96 5.72
C PRO A 147 23.27 2.60 4.75
N MET A 148 22.54 3.61 5.21
CA MET A 148 21.52 4.30 4.40
C MET A 148 22.07 4.83 3.07
N GLU A 149 23.32 5.31 3.06
CA GLU A 149 24.00 5.75 1.84
C GLU A 149 24.14 4.63 0.80
N GLU A 150 24.49 3.42 1.23
CA GLU A 150 24.62 2.26 0.34
C GLU A 150 23.26 1.86 -0.26
N ILE A 151 22.20 1.84 0.55
CA ILE A 151 20.82 1.56 0.08
C ILE A 151 20.38 2.58 -0.97
N VAL A 152 20.53 3.88 -0.69
CA VAL A 152 20.10 4.94 -1.62
C VAL A 152 20.96 4.96 -2.89
N ARG A 153 22.28 4.67 -2.79
CA ARG A 153 23.15 4.50 -3.96
C ARG A 153 22.76 3.30 -4.80
N ALA A 154 22.47 2.15 -4.19
CA ALA A 154 22.04 0.94 -4.90
C ALA A 154 20.71 1.14 -5.64
N MET A 155 19.70 1.74 -4.98
CA MET A 155 18.42 2.06 -5.60
C MET A 155 18.56 3.08 -6.75
N THR A 156 19.41 4.10 -6.57
CA THR A 156 19.72 5.08 -7.62
C THR A 156 20.46 4.45 -8.80
N HIS A 157 21.40 3.53 -8.54
CA HIS A 157 22.08 2.76 -9.58
C HIS A 157 21.08 1.90 -10.37
N ALA A 158 20.18 1.19 -9.69
CA ALA A 158 19.16 0.37 -10.34
C ALA A 158 18.26 1.19 -11.29
N ILE A 159 17.87 2.41 -10.90
CA ILE A 159 17.11 3.32 -11.77
C ILE A 159 17.98 3.83 -12.93
N ASN A 160 19.23 4.22 -12.69
CA ASN A 160 20.14 4.70 -13.73
C ASN A 160 20.55 3.62 -14.75
N GLN A 161 20.52 2.34 -14.38
CA GLN A 161 20.64 1.20 -15.31
C GLN A 161 19.32 0.86 -16.04
N GLY A 162 18.24 1.59 -15.77
CA GLY A 162 16.92 1.35 -16.35
C GLY A 162 16.19 0.12 -15.79
N MET A 163 16.67 -0.50 -14.70
CA MET A 163 16.03 -1.67 -14.07
C MET A 163 14.80 -1.29 -13.25
N ALA A 164 14.65 -0.02 -12.87
CA ALA A 164 13.44 0.53 -12.29
C ALA A 164 13.19 1.97 -12.77
N MET A 165 11.94 2.43 -12.78
CA MET A 165 11.62 3.85 -13.06
C MET A 165 11.74 4.72 -11.80
N TYR A 166 11.28 4.20 -10.66
CA TYR A 166 11.35 4.86 -9.34
C TYR A 166 11.68 3.84 -8.25
N TRP A 167 11.92 4.33 -7.02
CA TRP A 167 11.98 3.47 -5.84
C TRP A 167 11.15 3.99 -4.67
N GLY A 168 10.87 3.12 -3.71
CA GLY A 168 10.10 3.43 -2.51
C GLY A 168 10.50 2.56 -1.31
N THR A 169 9.89 2.86 -0.17
CA THR A 169 10.12 2.16 1.10
C THR A 169 8.90 1.33 1.49
N SER A 170 9.08 0.32 2.34
CA SER A 170 7.99 -0.51 2.86
C SER A 170 8.26 -0.84 4.31
N ARG A 171 7.33 -0.53 5.21
CA ARG A 171 7.47 -0.71 6.68
C ARG A 171 8.50 0.19 7.37
N TRP A 172 9.13 1.13 6.66
CA TRP A 172 10.11 2.06 7.24
C TRP A 172 9.45 3.10 8.14
N THR A 173 10.12 3.53 9.21
CA THR A 173 9.69 4.67 10.05
C THR A 173 9.80 5.99 9.29
N ALA A 174 9.10 7.02 9.77
CA ALA A 174 9.23 8.35 9.20
C ALA A 174 10.64 8.97 9.37
N MET A 175 11.46 8.44 10.28
CA MET A 175 12.85 8.86 10.45
C MET A 175 13.73 8.30 9.33
N GLU A 176 13.70 6.98 9.10
CA GLU A 176 14.48 6.31 8.04
C GLU A 176 14.12 6.82 6.63
N ILE A 177 12.84 7.15 6.38
CA ILE A 177 12.39 7.76 5.11
C ILE A 177 12.98 9.18 4.93
N MET A 178 13.07 9.96 6.01
CA MET A 178 13.69 11.28 5.98
C MET A 178 15.21 11.21 5.86
N GLU A 179 15.84 10.18 6.45
CA GLU A 179 17.26 9.90 6.32
C GLU A 179 17.63 9.55 4.87
N ALA A 180 16.88 8.63 4.23
CA ALA A 180 17.03 8.32 2.81
C ALA A 180 16.88 9.55 1.91
N TYR A 181 15.92 10.43 2.22
CA TYR A 181 15.77 11.70 1.52
C TYR A 181 16.97 12.65 1.75
N SER A 182 17.47 12.75 2.98
CA SER A 182 18.63 13.58 3.33
C SER A 182 19.89 13.12 2.60
N VAL A 183 20.18 11.82 2.65
CA VAL A 183 21.25 11.15 1.88
C VAL A 183 21.10 11.44 0.38
N ALA A 184 19.89 11.30 -0.17
CA ALA A 184 19.64 11.57 -1.58
C ALA A 184 19.91 13.03 -1.97
N ARG A 185 19.58 14.00 -1.09
CA ARG A 185 19.90 15.42 -1.32
C ARG A 185 21.38 15.74 -1.16
N GLN A 186 22.05 15.15 -0.17
CA GLN A 186 23.46 15.38 0.12
C GLN A 186 24.37 14.89 -1.02
N PHE A 187 24.06 13.73 -1.61
CA PHE A 187 24.90 13.07 -2.62
C PHE A 187 24.36 13.15 -4.06
N ASN A 188 23.33 13.98 -4.30
CA ASN A 188 22.65 14.13 -5.59
C ASN A 188 22.18 12.78 -6.19
N LEU A 189 21.52 11.98 -5.35
CA LEU A 189 20.93 10.69 -5.69
C LEU A 189 19.40 10.80 -5.81
N ILE A 190 18.73 9.72 -6.20
CA ILE A 190 17.27 9.71 -6.38
C ILE A 190 16.60 9.39 -5.03
N PRO A 191 15.71 10.25 -4.50
CA PRO A 191 14.97 9.97 -3.27
C PRO A 191 13.81 8.98 -3.50
N PRO A 192 13.30 8.32 -2.44
CA PRO A 192 12.13 7.45 -2.55
C PRO A 192 10.87 8.27 -2.84
N VAL A 193 9.95 7.75 -3.65
CA VAL A 193 8.72 8.47 -4.07
C VAL A 193 7.47 8.09 -3.27
N CYS A 194 7.47 6.92 -2.62
CA CYS A 194 6.32 6.43 -1.86
C CYS A 194 6.72 5.41 -0.77
N GLU A 195 5.85 5.26 0.23
CA GLU A 195 5.95 4.26 1.30
C GLU A 195 4.77 3.28 1.23
N GLN A 196 5.05 1.99 1.36
CA GLN A 196 4.06 0.93 1.51
C GLN A 196 3.82 0.57 2.98
N ALA A 197 2.78 1.19 3.54
CA ALA A 197 2.39 1.07 4.95
C ALA A 197 1.11 0.23 5.15
N GLU A 198 0.99 -0.44 6.30
CA GLU A 198 -0.27 -1.07 6.72
C GLU A 198 -1.30 0.01 7.06
N TYR A 199 -2.49 -0.07 6.47
CA TYR A 199 -3.61 0.82 6.82
C TYR A 199 -4.94 0.07 6.77
N HIS A 200 -5.66 0.11 7.88
CA HIS A 200 -7.00 -0.43 8.03
C HIS A 200 -7.64 0.08 9.32
N PHE A 201 -8.93 -0.23 9.57
CA PHE A 201 -9.66 0.17 10.79
C PHE A 201 -8.84 0.06 12.10
N PHE A 202 -8.12 -1.05 12.28
CA PHE A 202 -7.33 -1.34 13.48
C PHE A 202 -5.82 -0.99 13.41
N GLN A 203 -5.35 -0.25 12.39
CA GLN A 203 -3.95 0.17 12.24
C GLN A 203 -3.91 1.50 11.48
N ARG A 204 -3.66 2.62 12.18
CA ARG A 204 -3.97 3.97 11.68
C ARG A 204 -2.81 4.96 11.76
N ASP A 205 -2.08 4.96 12.87
CA ASP A 205 -1.21 6.05 13.34
C ASP A 205 -0.17 6.49 12.31
N LYS A 206 0.49 5.52 11.64
CA LYS A 206 1.49 5.83 10.62
C LYS A 206 0.89 6.62 9.45
N VAL A 207 -0.23 6.17 8.91
CA VAL A 207 -0.82 6.72 7.68
C VAL A 207 -1.70 7.95 7.95
N GLU A 208 -2.29 8.08 9.13
CA GLU A 208 -3.08 9.26 9.51
C GLU A 208 -2.27 10.38 10.18
N VAL A 209 -1.13 10.09 10.83
CA VAL A 209 -0.32 11.11 11.54
C VAL A 209 1.06 11.32 10.92
N GLN A 210 1.83 10.26 10.65
CA GLN A 210 3.23 10.41 10.22
C GLN A 210 3.37 10.72 8.73
N MET A 211 2.68 9.96 7.87
CA MET A 211 2.80 10.09 6.42
C MET A 211 2.35 11.46 5.85
N PRO A 212 1.30 12.13 6.37
CA PRO A 212 0.92 13.46 5.88
C PRO A 212 2.01 14.52 6.07
N GLU A 213 2.83 14.42 7.13
CA GLU A 213 3.99 15.30 7.29
C GLU A 213 5.08 15.02 6.25
N LEU A 214 5.37 13.76 5.96
CA LEU A 214 6.34 13.39 4.90
C LEU A 214 5.86 13.83 3.51
N TYR A 215 4.58 13.61 3.20
CA TYR A 215 3.98 14.08 1.95
C TYR A 215 4.12 15.61 1.80
N HIS A 216 3.87 16.38 2.85
CA HIS A 216 4.00 17.83 2.83
C HIS A 216 5.45 18.35 2.84
N LYS A 217 6.40 17.63 3.46
CA LYS A 217 7.82 18.03 3.56
C LYS A 217 8.65 17.61 2.34
N ILE A 218 8.45 16.39 1.85
CA ILE A 218 9.33 15.74 0.86
C ILE A 218 8.61 15.09 -0.32
N GLY A 219 7.26 15.07 -0.33
CA GLY A 219 6.46 14.59 -1.46
C GLY A 219 6.16 13.09 -1.48
N VAL A 220 6.60 12.33 -0.48
CA VAL A 220 6.40 10.87 -0.38
C VAL A 220 4.92 10.54 -0.21
N GLY A 221 4.33 9.80 -1.15
CA GLY A 221 2.95 9.32 -1.09
C GLY A 221 2.80 7.97 -0.36
N VAL A 222 1.57 7.58 -0.01
CA VAL A 222 1.27 6.26 0.58
C VAL A 222 0.60 5.33 -0.43
N VAL A 223 1.08 4.08 -0.49
CA VAL A 223 0.37 2.97 -1.14
C VAL A 223 0.07 1.94 -0.06
N SER A 224 -1.16 1.88 0.46
CA SER A 224 -1.43 1.14 1.70
C SER A 224 -1.78 -0.33 1.47
N TRP A 225 -1.31 -1.23 2.33
CA TRP A 225 -1.63 -2.66 2.30
C TRP A 225 -2.42 -3.15 3.52
N SER A 226 -2.94 -4.38 3.44
CA SER A 226 -3.81 -5.00 4.45
C SER A 226 -5.14 -4.27 4.75
N PRO A 227 -5.89 -3.67 3.80
CA PRO A 227 -7.13 -2.93 4.09
C PRO A 227 -8.21 -3.76 4.83
N LEU A 228 -8.16 -5.09 4.70
CA LEU A 228 -9.03 -6.04 5.40
C LEU A 228 -8.36 -6.77 6.58
N ALA A 229 -7.17 -6.33 7.01
CA ALA A 229 -6.34 -6.93 8.06
C ALA A 229 -6.18 -8.45 7.90
N CYS A 230 -5.54 -8.91 6.82
CA CYS A 230 -5.46 -10.34 6.43
C CYS A 230 -6.82 -11.08 6.28
N GLY A 231 -7.94 -10.35 6.21
CA GLY A 231 -9.30 -10.88 6.12
C GLY A 231 -10.08 -10.82 7.44
N ILE A 232 -9.47 -10.34 8.53
CA ILE A 232 -10.12 -10.15 9.85
C ILE A 232 -11.38 -9.27 9.72
N ILE A 233 -11.28 -8.18 8.95
CA ILE A 233 -12.33 -7.17 8.82
C ILE A 233 -13.56 -7.65 8.02
N THR A 234 -13.46 -8.78 7.34
CA THR A 234 -14.63 -9.39 6.65
C THR A 234 -15.67 -9.97 7.63
N GLY A 235 -15.35 -10.09 8.92
CA GLY A 235 -16.21 -10.75 9.92
C GLY A 235 -16.25 -12.29 9.80
N LYS A 236 -15.51 -12.90 8.86
CA LYS A 236 -15.49 -14.38 8.65
C LYS A 236 -14.98 -15.20 9.85
N TYR A 237 -14.52 -14.53 10.91
CA TYR A 237 -13.94 -15.12 12.11
C TYR A 237 -14.83 -15.00 13.35
N GLU A 238 -16.05 -14.47 13.21
CA GLU A 238 -17.02 -14.29 14.30
C GLU A 238 -17.31 -15.61 15.05
N ASN A 239 -17.33 -16.73 14.33
CA ASN A 239 -17.61 -18.08 14.85
C ASN A 239 -16.38 -19.02 14.80
N GLY A 240 -15.17 -18.51 14.97
CA GLY A 240 -13.91 -19.29 14.92
C GLY A 240 -13.17 -19.17 13.58
N VAL A 241 -12.28 -20.12 13.26
CA VAL A 241 -11.41 -20.05 12.06
C VAL A 241 -11.86 -21.03 10.97
N PRO A 242 -12.40 -20.56 9.83
CA PRO A 242 -12.76 -21.44 8.72
C PRO A 242 -11.54 -22.08 8.05
N GLU A 243 -11.65 -23.35 7.68
CA GLU A 243 -10.56 -24.17 7.11
C GLU A 243 -10.00 -23.62 5.79
N SER A 244 -10.85 -23.01 4.96
CA SER A 244 -10.47 -22.39 3.69
C SER A 244 -9.86 -20.98 3.85
N SER A 245 -9.72 -20.48 5.09
CA SER A 245 -9.24 -19.13 5.37
C SER A 245 -7.73 -19.05 5.53
N ARG A 246 -7.17 -17.84 5.32
CA ARG A 246 -5.73 -17.57 5.51
C ARG A 246 -5.21 -18.00 6.89
N ALA A 247 -6.02 -17.85 7.95
CA ALA A 247 -5.65 -18.21 9.31
C ALA A 247 -5.68 -19.72 9.63
N ALA A 248 -6.16 -20.58 8.72
CA ALA A 248 -6.08 -22.03 8.87
C ALA A 248 -4.76 -22.63 8.32
N MET A 249 -3.97 -21.85 7.58
CA MET A 249 -2.72 -22.31 6.97
C MET A 249 -1.60 -22.47 8.00
N LYS A 250 -0.76 -23.49 7.81
CA LYS A 250 0.34 -23.84 8.74
C LYS A 250 1.33 -22.69 9.00
N SER A 251 1.66 -21.85 8.00
CA SER A 251 2.54 -20.68 8.22
C SER A 251 1.84 -19.52 8.96
N TYR A 252 0.50 -19.47 8.92
CA TYR A 252 -0.32 -18.38 9.45
C TYR A 252 -0.79 -18.59 10.89
N GLN A 253 -0.12 -19.44 11.67
CA GLN A 253 -0.48 -19.66 13.08
C GLN A 253 -0.50 -18.33 13.88
N TRP A 254 0.44 -17.41 13.61
CA TRP A 254 0.45 -16.07 14.21
C TRP A 254 -0.85 -15.26 13.97
N LEU A 255 -1.53 -15.48 12.83
CA LEU A 255 -2.77 -14.81 12.47
C LEU A 255 -3.95 -15.47 13.20
N LYS A 256 -3.93 -16.80 13.35
CA LYS A 256 -4.87 -17.53 14.21
C LYS A 256 -4.75 -17.09 15.66
N ASP A 257 -3.53 -16.97 16.18
CA ASP A 257 -3.24 -16.47 17.53
C ASP A 257 -3.76 -15.03 17.71
N LYS A 258 -3.49 -14.14 16.73
CA LYS A 258 -4.02 -12.77 16.71
C LYS A 258 -5.55 -12.73 16.73
N ILE A 259 -6.22 -13.62 16.00
CA ILE A 259 -7.70 -13.70 15.93
C ILE A 259 -8.31 -14.18 17.25
N VAL A 260 -7.77 -15.24 17.87
CA VAL A 260 -8.33 -15.79 19.12
C VAL A 260 -7.93 -15.01 20.37
N SER A 261 -6.95 -14.10 20.26
CA SER A 261 -6.54 -13.20 21.35
C SER A 261 -7.68 -12.33 21.88
N GLU A 262 -7.50 -11.77 23.08
CA GLU A 262 -8.48 -10.86 23.66
C GLU A 262 -8.75 -9.64 22.76
N ASP A 263 -7.71 -9.04 22.18
CA ASP A 263 -7.85 -7.91 21.26
C ASP A 263 -8.43 -8.31 19.90
N GLY A 264 -8.16 -9.53 19.43
CA GLY A 264 -8.85 -10.12 18.27
C GLY A 264 -10.36 -10.23 18.49
N ARG A 265 -10.78 -10.66 19.68
CA ARG A 265 -12.21 -10.72 20.08
C ARG A 265 -12.82 -9.31 20.24
N LYS A 266 -12.11 -8.34 20.81
CA LYS A 266 -12.53 -6.92 20.84
C LYS A 266 -12.69 -6.35 19.42
N GLN A 267 -11.83 -6.74 18.48
CA GLN A 267 -11.94 -6.36 17.07
C GLN A 267 -13.19 -6.99 16.42
N GLN A 268 -13.47 -8.29 16.62
CA GLN A 268 -14.70 -8.91 16.10
C GLN A 268 -15.97 -8.24 16.66
N ALA A 269 -16.01 -7.88 17.95
CA ALA A 269 -17.13 -7.13 18.52
C ALA A 269 -17.36 -5.78 17.80
N LYS A 270 -16.29 -5.01 17.55
CA LYS A 270 -16.38 -3.75 16.78
C LYS A 270 -16.80 -3.97 15.32
N LEU A 271 -16.42 -5.09 14.70
CA LEU A 271 -16.85 -5.43 13.34
C LEU A 271 -18.34 -5.75 13.25
N LYS A 272 -18.96 -6.26 14.33
CA LYS A 272 -20.41 -6.45 14.40
C LYS A 272 -21.15 -5.11 14.36
N GLU A 273 -20.73 -4.13 15.16
CA GLU A 273 -21.32 -2.78 15.13
C GLU A 273 -21.11 -2.08 13.77
N LEU A 274 -19.92 -2.24 13.17
CA LEU A 274 -19.62 -1.71 11.83
C LEU A 274 -20.43 -2.39 10.71
N ARG A 275 -20.91 -3.63 10.91
CA ARG A 275 -21.81 -4.31 9.98
C ARG A 275 -23.12 -3.53 9.83
N HIS A 276 -23.65 -2.96 10.92
CA HIS A 276 -24.84 -2.11 10.88
C HIS A 276 -24.62 -0.79 10.10
N ILE A 277 -23.40 -0.25 10.08
CA ILE A 277 -23.08 0.88 9.18
C ILE A 277 -23.01 0.43 7.71
N ALA A 278 -22.43 -0.74 7.42
CA ALA A 278 -22.40 -1.28 6.06
C ALA A 278 -23.84 -1.56 5.53
N GLU A 279 -24.71 -2.11 6.38
CA GLU A 279 -26.14 -2.31 6.11
C GLU A 279 -26.87 -0.98 5.80
N LYS A 280 -26.72 0.05 6.65
CA LYS A 280 -27.27 1.42 6.41
C LYS A 280 -26.85 2.00 5.05
N LEU A 281 -25.62 1.72 4.61
CA LEU A 281 -25.05 2.25 3.37
C LEU A 281 -25.30 1.33 2.16
N SER A 282 -25.97 0.19 2.35
CA SER A 282 -26.20 -0.84 1.35
C SER A 282 -24.90 -1.31 0.69
N CYS A 283 -23.95 -1.77 1.51
CA CYS A 283 -22.68 -2.35 1.07
C CYS A 283 -22.20 -3.48 2.01
N THR A 284 -21.16 -4.19 1.61
CA THR A 284 -20.52 -5.19 2.48
C THR A 284 -19.51 -4.54 3.43
N LEU A 285 -19.21 -5.20 4.55
CA LEU A 285 -18.20 -4.71 5.50
C LEU A 285 -16.78 -4.61 4.87
N PRO A 286 -16.36 -5.52 3.97
CA PRO A 286 -15.15 -5.34 3.16
C PRO A 286 -15.19 -4.10 2.26
N GLN A 287 -16.30 -3.82 1.58
CA GLN A 287 -16.46 -2.62 0.76
C GLN A 287 -16.35 -1.34 1.61
N LEU A 288 -17.01 -1.31 2.77
CA LEU A 288 -16.92 -0.20 3.72
C LEU A 288 -15.47 0.03 4.19
N ALA A 289 -14.72 -1.04 4.49
CA ALA A 289 -13.33 -0.95 4.94
C ALA A 289 -12.37 -0.44 3.86
N VAL A 290 -12.47 -0.95 2.63
CA VAL A 290 -11.65 -0.49 1.50
C VAL A 290 -11.99 0.96 1.15
N ALA A 291 -13.27 1.32 1.10
CA ALA A 291 -13.72 2.70 0.87
C ALA A 291 -13.26 3.65 1.98
N TRP A 292 -13.30 3.21 3.24
CA TRP A 292 -12.79 3.96 4.37
C TRP A 292 -11.28 4.20 4.28
N CYS A 293 -10.49 3.24 3.76
CA CYS A 293 -9.07 3.45 3.50
C CYS A 293 -8.85 4.49 2.38
N LEU A 294 -9.64 4.41 1.29
CA LEU A 294 -9.59 5.35 0.16
C LEU A 294 -10.04 6.77 0.50
N ARG A 295 -10.80 6.98 1.60
CA ARG A 295 -11.25 8.32 2.03
C ARG A 295 -10.11 9.26 2.43
N ASN A 296 -8.92 8.72 2.73
CA ASN A 296 -7.77 9.49 3.19
C ASN A 296 -6.98 10.00 1.97
N GLU A 297 -6.98 11.32 1.74
CA GLU A 297 -6.29 11.96 0.60
C GLU A 297 -4.77 11.69 0.56
N GLY A 298 -4.15 11.31 1.69
CA GLY A 298 -2.75 10.88 1.73
C GLY A 298 -2.50 9.49 1.14
N VAL A 299 -3.54 8.69 0.92
CA VAL A 299 -3.47 7.34 0.34
C VAL A 299 -3.69 7.41 -1.17
N SER A 300 -2.60 7.21 -1.92
CA SER A 300 -2.61 7.24 -3.39
C SER A 300 -3.35 6.02 -3.97
N SER A 301 -3.11 4.84 -3.40
CA SER A 301 -3.78 3.58 -3.77
C SER A 301 -3.86 2.61 -2.59
N VAL A 302 -4.82 1.67 -2.65
CA VAL A 302 -5.06 0.62 -1.65
C VAL A 302 -4.83 -0.77 -2.26
N LEU A 303 -3.89 -1.52 -1.69
CA LEU A 303 -3.49 -2.87 -2.09
C LEU A 303 -4.39 -3.94 -1.46
N LEU A 304 -5.28 -4.51 -2.27
CA LEU A 304 -6.13 -5.66 -1.93
C LEU A 304 -5.34 -6.97 -1.81
N GLY A 305 -5.97 -7.98 -1.22
CA GLY A 305 -5.58 -9.38 -1.33
C GLY A 305 -6.84 -10.24 -1.37
N THR A 306 -6.98 -11.06 -2.42
CA THR A 306 -8.23 -11.77 -2.76
C THR A 306 -7.93 -13.20 -3.18
N SER A 307 -8.56 -14.18 -2.53
CA SER A 307 -8.34 -15.61 -2.81
C SER A 307 -9.34 -16.22 -3.80
N ASN A 308 -10.21 -15.42 -4.41
CA ASN A 308 -11.06 -15.82 -5.53
C ASN A 308 -11.62 -14.57 -6.29
N PRO A 309 -12.13 -14.74 -7.52
CA PRO A 309 -12.77 -13.67 -8.30
C PRO A 309 -13.96 -12.96 -7.64
N ALA A 310 -14.72 -13.64 -6.76
CA ALA A 310 -15.88 -13.05 -6.10
C ALA A 310 -15.47 -12.00 -5.06
N GLN A 311 -14.46 -12.30 -4.23
CA GLN A 311 -13.85 -11.34 -3.29
C GLN A 311 -13.27 -10.11 -4.01
N LEU A 312 -12.77 -10.27 -5.24
CA LEU A 312 -12.32 -9.12 -6.03
C LEU A 312 -13.50 -8.25 -6.49
N ARG A 313 -14.52 -8.84 -7.13
CA ARG A 313 -15.70 -8.09 -7.57
C ARG A 313 -16.40 -7.40 -6.40
N GLU A 314 -16.45 -8.05 -5.24
CA GLU A 314 -16.89 -7.44 -3.98
C GLU A 314 -16.04 -6.21 -3.62
N ASN A 315 -14.72 -6.37 -3.49
CA ASN A 315 -13.82 -5.29 -3.05
C ASN A 315 -13.73 -4.12 -4.03
N LEU A 316 -13.84 -4.35 -5.35
CA LEU A 316 -13.94 -3.26 -6.34
C LEU A 316 -15.22 -2.42 -6.15
N GLY A 317 -16.29 -3.05 -5.64
CA GLY A 317 -17.53 -2.39 -5.22
C GLY A 317 -17.37 -1.32 -4.12
N ALA A 318 -16.20 -1.22 -3.49
CA ALA A 318 -15.87 -0.15 -2.55
C ALA A 318 -15.87 1.25 -3.20
N ILE A 319 -15.60 1.35 -4.52
CA ILE A 319 -15.56 2.63 -5.23
C ILE A 319 -16.94 3.31 -5.20
N GLN A 320 -18.02 2.53 -5.26
CA GLN A 320 -19.42 2.98 -5.16
C GLN A 320 -19.85 3.29 -3.71
N VAL A 321 -19.03 2.93 -2.72
CA VAL A 321 -19.26 3.23 -1.29
C VAL A 321 -18.53 4.51 -0.87
N LEU A 322 -17.38 4.83 -1.48
CA LEU A 322 -16.57 5.99 -1.13
C LEU A 322 -17.37 7.32 -1.07
N PRO A 323 -18.27 7.67 -2.03
CA PRO A 323 -19.10 8.87 -1.94
C PRO A 323 -20.15 8.85 -0.82
N LYS A 324 -20.49 7.66 -0.29
CA LYS A 324 -21.47 7.49 0.80
C LYS A 324 -20.86 7.72 2.19
N ILE A 325 -19.52 7.72 2.32
CA ILE A 325 -18.82 7.95 3.60
C ILE A 325 -18.77 9.45 3.88
N THR A 326 -19.91 10.01 4.29
CA THR A 326 -20.01 11.42 4.70
C THR A 326 -19.20 11.69 5.98
N PRO A 327 -18.91 12.96 6.33
CA PRO A 327 -18.26 13.30 7.60
C PRO A 327 -18.99 12.76 8.84
N HIS A 328 -20.33 12.62 8.76
CA HIS A 328 -21.13 12.00 9.82
C HIS A 328 -20.81 10.50 9.97
N ILE A 329 -20.84 9.74 8.87
CA ILE A 329 -20.50 8.31 8.83
C ILE A 329 -19.04 8.08 9.25
N ALA A 330 -18.11 8.92 8.79
CA ALA A 330 -16.71 8.85 9.21
C ALA A 330 -16.55 9.08 10.73
N THR A 331 -17.37 9.97 11.32
CA THR A 331 -17.40 10.21 12.78
C THR A 331 -18.06 9.07 13.55
N GLU A 332 -19.09 8.43 13.00
CA GLU A 332 -19.72 7.23 13.56
C GLU A 332 -18.72 6.07 13.64
N ILE A 333 -17.99 5.83 12.54
CA ILE A 333 -16.91 4.83 12.45
C ILE A 333 -15.76 5.16 13.42
N ASP A 334 -15.31 6.42 13.49
CA ASP A 334 -14.26 6.84 14.44
C ASP A 334 -14.65 6.57 15.90
N LYS A 335 -15.92 6.82 16.27
CA LYS A 335 -16.45 6.54 17.60
C LYS A 335 -16.51 5.04 17.93
N LEU A 336 -17.03 4.21 17.01
CA LEU A 336 -17.09 2.75 17.19
C LEU A 336 -15.69 2.12 17.27
N LEU A 337 -14.75 2.60 16.45
CA LEU A 337 -13.37 2.13 16.49
C LEU A 337 -12.63 2.59 17.75
N GLY A 338 -12.93 3.78 18.27
CA GLY A 338 -12.35 4.31 19.52
C GLY A 338 -10.82 4.40 19.50
N ASN A 339 -10.23 4.55 18.31
CA ASN A 339 -8.78 4.48 18.06
C ASN A 339 -8.30 5.56 17.09
N LYS A 340 -9.05 6.66 16.97
CA LYS A 340 -8.65 7.80 16.14
C LYS A 340 -7.30 8.32 16.66
N PRO A 341 -6.23 8.32 15.85
CA PRO A 341 -4.92 8.71 16.32
C PRO A 341 -4.86 10.24 16.50
N HIS A 342 -4.26 10.68 17.60
CA HIS A 342 -4.19 12.10 17.95
C HIS A 342 -3.11 12.81 17.13
N SER A 343 -3.43 13.97 16.56
CA SER A 343 -2.44 14.86 15.96
C SER A 343 -1.81 15.74 17.04
N LYS A 344 -0.53 16.10 16.89
CA LYS A 344 0.09 17.11 17.77
C LYS A 344 -0.59 18.48 17.71
N LYS A 345 -1.41 18.74 16.69
CA LYS A 345 -2.23 19.95 16.56
C LYS A 345 -3.40 20.01 17.56
N ASP A 346 -3.82 18.87 18.08
CA ASP A 346 -5.02 18.76 18.93
C ASP A 346 -4.76 19.20 20.38
N TYR A 347 -3.51 19.53 20.73
CA TYR A 347 -3.06 19.97 22.07
C TYR A 347 -3.00 21.50 22.24
N HIS A 348 -3.64 22.27 21.35
CA HIS A 348 -3.62 23.75 21.37
C HIS A 348 -5.03 24.37 21.55
N HIS A 349 -5.88 23.70 22.34
CA HIS A 349 -7.19 24.18 22.80
C HIS A 349 -7.31 24.03 24.31
#